data_AF-A0A7S3CJR4-F1
#
_entry.id   AF-A0A7S3CJR4-F1
#
_cell.length_a   1.000
_cell.length_b   1.000
_cell.length_c   1.000
_cell.angle_alpha   90.00
_cell.angle_beta   90.00
_cell.angle_gamma   90.00
#
_symmetry.space_group_name_H-M   'P 1'
#
loop_
_entity.id
_entity.type
_entity.pdbx_description
1 polymer ?
#
loop_
_entity_poly.entity_id
_entity_poly.type
_entity_poly.pdbx_seq_one_letter_code
_entity_poly.pdbx_strand_id
1 'polypeptide(L)'
;ARLDVSQDAKNSLKLFHLIFFIVLYIHCSGCAWYAIASADESWVPPVDLGQEDEFLFDDGMTRRYFMSIYYSVLLMTGNDAFPISNSQVLFVVLANTLGAIINANILGSMAVILQDLNKK
;
A
#
# COMPACT_ATOMS: atom_id res chain seq x y z
N ALA A 1 18.74 30.55 10.53
CA ALA A 1 18.10 30.36 11.85
C ALA A 1 17.97 28.87 12.12
N ARG A 2 18.57 28.34 13.20
CA ARG A 2 18.31 26.96 13.65
C ARG A 2 17.00 26.99 14.44
N LEU A 3 15.95 26.37 13.92
CA LEU A 3 14.70 26.18 14.65
C LEU A 3 14.97 25.16 15.77
N ASP A 4 14.98 25.63 17.01
CA ASP A 4 15.13 24.77 18.18
C ASP A 4 13.77 24.13 18.51
N VAL A 5 13.48 23.03 17.81
CA VAL A 5 12.26 22.24 17.99
C VAL A 5 12.54 21.13 19.01
N SER A 6 11.61 20.94 19.95
CA SER A 6 11.72 19.87 20.96
C SER A 6 11.88 18.49 20.31
N GLN A 7 12.61 17.58 20.97
CA GLN A 7 12.86 16.24 20.44
C GLN A 7 11.54 15.48 20.16
N ASP A 8 10.53 15.69 21.01
CA ASP A 8 9.20 15.10 20.81
C ASP A 8 8.53 15.61 19.55
N ALA A 9 8.56 16.93 19.30
CA ALA A 9 7.98 17.51 18.10
C ALA A 9 8.71 17.04 16.83
N LYS A 10 10.04 16.84 16.89
CA LYS A 10 10.82 16.24 15.79
C LYS A 10 10.40 14.79 15.52
N ASN A 11 10.21 13.99 16.57
CA ASN A 11 9.81 12.59 16.45
C ASN A 11 8.36 12.45 15.93
N SER A 12 7.45 13.30 16.41
CA SER A 12 6.07 13.36 15.90
C SER A 12 6.01 13.75 14.43
N LEU A 13 6.81 14.72 13.98
CA LEU A 13 6.85 15.12 12.58
C LEU A 13 7.40 14.00 11.68
N LYS A 14 8.46 13.30 12.13
CA LYS A 14 9.00 12.13 11.41
C LYS A 14 7.95 11.03 11.27
N LEU A 15 7.19 10.74 12.33
CA LEU A 15 6.12 9.75 12.31
C LEU A 15 5.00 10.16 11.34
N PHE A 16 4.56 11.42 11.41
CA PHE A 16 3.54 11.94 10.50
C PHE A 16 3.98 11.86 9.03
N HIS A 17 5.22 12.27 8.75
CA HIS A 17 5.81 12.16 7.42
C HIS A 17 5.82 10.70 6.93
N LEU A 18 6.26 9.76 7.77
CA LEU A 18 6.23 8.34 7.44
C LEU A 18 4.82 7.84 7.08
N ILE A 19 3.83 8.15 7.93
CA ILE A 19 2.42 7.76 7.70
C ILE A 19 1.90 8.34 6.39
N PHE A 20 2.18 9.62 6.10
CA PHE A 20 1.77 10.27 4.87
C PHE A 20 2.31 9.55 3.63
N PHE A 21 3.60 9.19 3.63
CA PHE A 21 4.21 8.45 2.52
C PHE A 21 3.62 7.05 2.34
N ILE A 22 3.27 6.36 3.43
CA ILE A 22 2.59 5.06 3.37
C ILE A 22 1.21 5.19 2.71
N VAL A 23 0.40 6.17 3.15
CA VAL A 23 -0.94 6.39 2.59
C VAL A 23 -0.86 6.76 1.11
N LEU A 24 0.08 7.62 0.74
CA LEU A 24 0.30 7.98 -0.66
C LEU A 24 0.73 6.78 -1.50
N TYR A 25 1.64 5.95 -0.99
CA TYR A 25 2.06 4.72 -1.65
C TYR A 25 0.87 3.79 -1.90
N ILE A 26 0.05 3.53 -0.87
CA ILE A 26 -1.14 2.67 -0.97
C ILE A 26 -2.12 3.22 -2.02
N HIS A 27 -2.35 4.53 -2.05
CA HIS A 27 -3.22 5.15 -3.05
C HIS A 27 -2.67 4.99 -4.47
N CYS A 28 -1.41 5.35 -4.69
CA CYS A 28 -0.79 5.27 -6.02
C CYS A 28 -0.69 3.82 -6.52
N SER A 29 -0.29 2.89 -5.65
CA SER A 29 -0.20 1.47 -5.98
C SER A 29 -1.58 0.86 -6.24
N GLY A 30 -2.61 1.21 -5.44
CA GLY A 30 -3.98 0.78 -5.69
C GLY A 30 -4.53 1.29 -7.03
N CYS A 31 -4.34 2.58 -7.34
CA CYS A 31 -4.75 3.14 -8.62
C CYS A 31 -4.01 2.50 -9.81
N ALA A 32 -2.71 2.20 -9.65
CA ALA A 32 -1.93 1.49 -10.67
C ALA A 32 -2.41 0.05 -10.86
N TRP A 33 -2.73 -0.66 -9.77
CA TRP A 33 -3.32 -1.99 -9.84
C TRP A 33 -4.64 -1.98 -10.61
N TYR A 34 -5.55 -1.07 -10.26
CA TYR A 34 -6.82 -0.94 -10.95
C TYR A 34 -6.63 -0.69 -12.44
N ALA A 35 -5.75 0.24 -12.81
CA ALA A 35 -5.49 0.59 -14.20
C ALA A 35 -4.96 -0.59 -15.03
N ILE A 36 -4.13 -1.46 -14.43
CA ILE A 36 -3.60 -2.67 -15.09
C ILE A 36 -4.70 -3.73 -15.19
N ALA A 37 -5.43 -3.98 -14.11
CA ALA A 37 -6.51 -4.97 -14.06
C ALA A 37 -7.66 -4.61 -15.01
N SER A 38 -8.01 -3.32 -15.12
CA SER A 38 -9.06 -2.84 -16.01
C SER A 38 -8.65 -2.78 -17.48
N ALA A 39 -7.36 -2.97 -17.81
CA ALA A 39 -6.90 -2.91 -19.19
C ALA A 39 -7.28 -4.17 -19.99
N ASP A 40 -7.35 -5.32 -19.31
CA ASP A 40 -7.75 -6.60 -19.90
C ASP A 40 -9.03 -7.18 -19.29
N GLU A 41 -9.57 -6.56 -18.23
CA GLU A 41 -10.78 -6.95 -17.48
C GLU A 41 -10.81 -8.44 -17.09
N SER A 42 -9.64 -9.07 -17.03
CA SER A 42 -9.52 -10.51 -16.79
C SER A 42 -9.52 -10.86 -15.32
N TRP A 43 -9.01 -9.94 -14.48
CA TRP A 43 -8.77 -10.18 -13.08
C TRP A 43 -10.07 -10.17 -12.26
N VAL A 44 -10.29 -11.26 -11.51
CA VAL A 44 -11.39 -11.37 -10.54
C VAL A 44 -10.78 -11.34 -9.14
N PRO A 45 -11.23 -10.44 -8.25
CA PRO A 45 -10.79 -10.42 -6.87
C PRO A 45 -11.02 -11.78 -6.20
N PRO A 46 -10.01 -12.35 -5.50
CA PRO A 46 -10.19 -13.54 -4.67
C PRO A 46 -11.41 -13.56 -3.74
N VAL A 47 -11.81 -12.39 -3.23
CA VAL A 47 -12.99 -12.25 -2.36
C VAL A 47 -14.32 -12.50 -3.08
N ASP A 48 -14.34 -12.32 -4.40
CA ASP A 48 -15.51 -12.50 -5.27
C ASP A 48 -15.47 -13.86 -6.00
N LEU A 49 -14.44 -14.70 -5.77
CA LEU A 49 -14.35 -16.01 -6.40
C LEU A 49 -15.50 -16.93 -5.97
N GLY A 50 -16.21 -17.48 -6.97
CA GLY A 50 -17.34 -18.37 -6.75
C GLY A 50 -18.67 -17.66 -6.50
N GLN A 51 -18.70 -16.32 -6.58
CA GLN A 51 -19.93 -15.57 -6.64
C GLN A 51 -20.35 -15.42 -8.11
N GLU A 52 -21.49 -16.03 -8.46
CA GLU A 52 -22.08 -15.85 -9.78
C GLU A 52 -22.53 -14.38 -9.92
N ASP A 53 -22.21 -13.76 -11.06
CA ASP A 53 -22.56 -12.38 -11.43
C ASP A 53 -21.86 -11.20 -10.70
N GLU A 54 -20.83 -11.44 -9.86
CA GLU A 54 -20.02 -10.33 -9.30
C GLU A 54 -18.84 -9.94 -10.21
N PHE A 55 -19.06 -8.92 -11.05
CA PHE A 55 -18.02 -8.31 -11.89
C PHE A 55 -17.57 -6.97 -11.32
N LEU A 56 -16.36 -6.93 -10.73
CA LEU A 56 -15.76 -5.72 -10.18
C LEU A 56 -15.77 -4.53 -11.17
N PHE A 57 -15.56 -4.82 -12.46
CA PHE A 57 -15.48 -3.79 -13.50
C PHE A 57 -16.82 -3.19 -13.89
N ASP A 58 -17.94 -3.75 -13.44
CA ASP A 58 -19.30 -3.21 -13.61
C ASP A 58 -19.81 -2.47 -12.37
N ASP A 59 -19.15 -2.64 -11.22
CA ASP A 59 -19.57 -2.05 -9.94
C ASP A 59 -19.46 -0.53 -9.86
N GLY A 60 -19.99 0.08 -8.79
CA GLY A 60 -19.77 1.50 -8.52
C GLY A 60 -18.30 1.86 -8.26
N MET A 61 -17.93 3.11 -8.57
CA MET A 61 -16.56 3.65 -8.38
C MET A 61 -16.03 3.42 -6.95
N THR A 62 -16.89 3.52 -5.94
CA THR A 62 -16.54 3.30 -4.54
C THR A 62 -15.99 1.89 -4.30
N ARG A 63 -16.69 0.86 -4.79
CA ARG A 63 -16.27 -0.54 -4.61
C ARG A 63 -14.97 -0.81 -5.36
N ARG A 64 -14.85 -0.36 -6.61
CA ARG A 64 -13.62 -0.45 -7.42
C ARG A 64 -12.42 0.18 -6.70
N TYR A 65 -12.58 1.39 -6.17
CA TYR A 65 -11.52 2.09 -5.46
C TYR A 65 -11.11 1.36 -4.20
N PHE A 66 -12.05 1.02 -3.30
CA PHE A 66 -11.71 0.36 -2.04
C PHE A 66 -11.15 -1.05 -2.22
N MET A 67 -11.62 -1.80 -3.21
CA MET A 67 -11.01 -3.09 -3.57
C MET A 67 -9.57 -2.92 -4.03
N SER A 68 -9.30 -1.94 -4.88
CA SER A 68 -7.94 -1.68 -5.38
C SER A 68 -6.99 -1.23 -4.26
N ILE A 69 -7.49 -0.42 -3.32
CA ILE A 69 -6.75 -0.03 -2.10
C ILE A 69 -6.49 -1.24 -1.20
N TYR A 70 -7.49 -2.11 -1.00
CA TYR A 70 -7.35 -3.34 -0.23
C TYR A 70 -6.24 -4.23 -0.77
N TYR A 71 -6.21 -4.47 -2.09
CA TYR A 71 -5.13 -5.25 -2.71
C TYR A 71 -3.77 -4.54 -2.67
N SER A 72 -3.74 -3.21 -2.73
CA SER A 72 -2.48 -2.48 -2.52
C SER A 72 -1.91 -2.68 -1.10
N VAL A 73 -2.76 -2.79 -0.08
CA VAL A 73 -2.32 -3.10 1.29
C VAL A 73 -1.83 -4.55 1.40
N LEU A 74 -2.51 -5.50 0.76
CA LEU A 74 -2.08 -6.90 0.69
C LEU A 74 -0.69 -7.01 0.05
N LEU A 75 -0.48 -6.39 -1.12
CA LEU A 75 0.82 -6.38 -1.82
C LEU A 75 1.89 -5.67 -1.00
N MET A 76 1.55 -4.59 -0.28
CA MET A 76 2.51 -3.93 0.61
C MET A 76 3.00 -4.86 1.72
N THR A 77 2.16 -5.80 2.16
CA THR A 77 2.44 -6.70 3.29
C THR A 77 2.99 -8.07 2.87
N GLY A 78 3.28 -8.29 1.58
CA GLY A 78 3.83 -9.55 1.09
C GLY A 78 2.77 -10.58 0.68
N ASN A 79 1.50 -10.20 0.61
CA ASN A 79 0.41 -11.09 0.18
C ASN A 79 0.23 -11.05 -1.34
N ASP A 80 -0.57 -11.99 -1.85
CA ASP A 80 -0.84 -12.12 -3.27
C ASP A 80 -2.14 -11.40 -3.69
N ALA A 81 -2.18 -10.94 -4.94
CA ALA A 81 -3.36 -10.41 -5.62
C ALA A 81 -3.95 -11.38 -6.64
N PHE A 82 -3.32 -12.55 -6.85
CA PHE A 82 -3.76 -13.57 -7.83
C PHE A 82 -3.81 -13.02 -9.26
N PRO A 83 -2.67 -12.53 -9.80
CA PRO A 83 -2.61 -12.01 -11.16
C PRO A 83 -2.84 -13.10 -12.20
N ILE A 84 -3.49 -12.74 -13.30
CA ILE A 84 -3.82 -13.64 -14.41
C ILE A 84 -2.92 -13.38 -15.62
N SER A 85 -2.69 -12.11 -15.97
CA SER A 85 -1.86 -11.72 -17.11
C SER A 85 -0.42 -11.41 -16.73
N ASN A 86 0.52 -11.54 -17.68
CA ASN A 86 1.95 -11.30 -17.43
C ASN A 86 2.26 -9.88 -16.93
N SER A 87 1.49 -8.88 -17.37
CA SER A 87 1.59 -7.49 -16.89
C SER A 87 1.18 -7.37 -15.43
N GLN A 88 0.09 -8.03 -15.03
CA GLN A 88 -0.35 -8.11 -13.64
C GLN A 88 0.71 -8.82 -12.77
N VAL A 89 1.27 -9.95 -13.24
CA VAL A 89 2.35 -10.67 -12.53
C VAL A 89 3.56 -9.76 -12.32
N LEU A 90 4.02 -9.08 -13.38
CA LEU A 90 5.14 -8.15 -13.28
C LEU A 90 4.87 -7.04 -12.26
N PHE A 91 3.67 -6.46 -12.27
CA PHE A 91 3.29 -5.46 -11.29
C PHE A 91 3.30 -6.00 -9.86
N VAL A 92 2.71 -7.17 -9.62
CA VAL A 92 2.65 -7.81 -8.29
C VAL A 92 4.05 -8.06 -7.74
N VAL A 93 5.00 -8.51 -8.57
CA VAL A 93 6.41 -8.71 -8.17
C VAL A 93 7.06 -7.39 -7.75
N LEU A 94 6.89 -6.33 -8.55
CA LEU A 94 7.45 -5.01 -8.26
C LEU A 94 6.81 -4.39 -7.00
N ALA A 95 5.49 -4.47 -6.88
CA ALA A 95 4.72 -3.95 -5.75
C ALA A 95 5.09 -4.65 -4.43
N ASN A 96 5.22 -5.98 -4.43
CA ASN A 96 5.67 -6.73 -3.25
C ASN A 96 7.12 -6.38 -2.87
N THR A 97 8.01 -6.26 -3.84
CA THR A 97 9.41 -5.88 -3.59
C THR A 97 9.50 -4.49 -2.97
N LEU A 98 8.75 -3.53 -3.53
CA LEU A 98 8.69 -2.16 -3.00
C LEU A 98 8.00 -2.11 -1.62
N GLY A 99 6.94 -2.89 -1.43
CA GLY A 99 6.28 -3.08 -0.15
C GLY A 99 7.22 -3.59 0.94
N ALA A 100 8.07 -4.58 0.63
CA ALA A 100 9.08 -5.08 1.55
C ALA A 100 10.11 -4.00 1.94
N ILE A 101 10.56 -3.18 0.98
CA ILE A 101 11.48 -2.05 1.24
C ILE A 101 10.81 -1.00 2.13
N ILE A 102 9.54 -0.67 1.88
CA ILE A 102 8.77 0.28 2.69
C ILE A 102 8.60 -0.25 4.11
N ASN A 103 8.21 -1.51 4.28
CA ASN A 103 8.06 -2.14 5.60
C ASN A 103 9.38 -2.16 6.38
N ALA A 104 10.50 -2.44 5.71
CA ALA A 104 11.83 -2.36 6.34
C ALA A 104 12.14 -0.93 6.84
N ASN A 105 11.81 0.09 6.03
CA ASN A 105 11.99 1.50 6.43
C ASN A 105 11.07 1.90 7.59
N ILE A 106 9.83 1.41 7.64
CA ILE A 106 8.89 1.66 8.73
C ILE A 106 9.46 1.12 10.05
N LEU A 107 9.86 -0.16 10.06
CA LEU A 107 10.41 -0.81 11.25
C LEU A 107 11.70 -0.13 11.71
N GLY A 108 12.59 0.23 10.78
CA GLY A 108 13.82 0.97 11.09
C GLY A 108 13.52 2.35 11.69
N SER A 109 12.57 3.08 11.13
CA SER A 109 12.18 4.41 11.62
C SER A 109 11.55 4.34 13.01
N MET A 110 10.68 3.36 13.24
CA MET A 110 10.06 3.12 14.55
C MET A 110 11.09 2.74 15.61
N ALA A 111 12.07 1.89 15.28
CA ALA A 111 13.14 1.51 16.20
C ALA A 111 13.95 2.73 16.68
N VAL A 112 14.28 3.66 15.78
CA VAL A 112 14.98 4.91 16.13
C VAL A 112 14.11 5.80 17.03
N ILE A 113 12.82 5.96 16.70
CA ILE A 113 11.89 6.76 17.52
C ILE A 113 11.77 6.18 18.94
N LEU A 114 11.64 4.85 19.07
CA LEU A 114 11.57 4.18 20.38
C LEU A 114 12.84 4.37 21.20
N GLN A 115 14.02 4.27 20.57
CA GLN A 115 15.29 4.55 21.24
C GLN A 115 15.37 5.99 21.74
N ASP A 116 14.87 6.95 20.98
CA ASP A 116 14.86 8.37 21.37
C ASP A 116 13.87 8.64 22.52
N LEU A 117 12.75 7.92 22.58
CA LEU A 117 11.80 8.01 23.67
C LEU A 117 12.35 7.41 24.99
N ASN A 118 13.08 6.31 24.91
CA ASN A 118 13.69 5.64 26.06
C ASN A 118 14.96 6.33 26.61
N LYS A 119 15.51 7.31 25.89
CA LYS A 119 16.66 8.11 26.35
C LYS A 119 16.26 9.26 27.29
N LYS A 120 14.97 9.43 27.56
CA LYS A 120 14.43 10.30 28.61
C LYS A 120 14.25 9.52 29.90
#